data_AF-A0A5J5BK19-F1
#
_entry.id   AF-A0A5J5BK19-F1
#
_cell.length_a   1.000
_cell.length_b   1.000
_cell.length_c   1.000
_cell.angle_alpha   90.00
_cell.angle_beta   90.00
_cell.angle_gamma   90.00
#
_symmetry.space_group_name_H-M   'P 1'
#
loop_
_entity.id
_entity.type
_entity.pdbx_description
1 polymer ?
#
loop_
_entity_poly.entity_id
_entity_poly.type
_entity_poly.pdbx_seq_one_letter_code
_entity_poly.pdbx_strand_id
1 'polypeptide(L)'
;MVGGTANEALKDRVSRLENFVGVPEGDGVVALSVQTEQHTIELVDLRKILDDFMTETSARITNIMEDVVSLIEVVKINLKCLEDDVALVKKSLPAHSGAIGEMRKPHALALLFTMIKARREKEHRDALCNAVKDWTAKR
;
A
#
# COMPACT_ATOMS: atom_id res chain seq x y z
N MET A 1 24.48 71.90 -41.23
CA MET A 1 23.63 72.01 -40.02
C MET A 1 22.95 70.67 -39.68
N VAL A 2 23.70 69.55 -39.56
CA VAL A 2 23.16 68.17 -39.44
C VAL A 2 23.52 67.48 -38.11
N GLY A 3 24.29 68.14 -37.23
CA GLY A 3 24.76 67.54 -35.96
C GLY A 3 23.81 67.64 -34.76
N GLY A 4 22.81 68.52 -34.81
CA GLY A 4 21.93 68.78 -33.65
C GLY A 4 20.90 67.68 -33.40
N THR A 5 20.26 67.17 -34.45
CA THR A 5 19.20 66.14 -34.37
C THR A 5 19.73 64.76 -33.98
N ALA A 6 20.94 64.40 -34.41
CA ALA A 6 21.56 63.12 -34.06
C ALA A 6 21.95 63.03 -32.57
N ASN A 7 22.37 64.16 -31.97
CA ASN A 7 22.76 64.21 -30.57
C ASN A 7 21.54 64.12 -29.63
N GLU A 8 20.44 64.76 -29.99
CA GLU A 8 19.17 64.65 -29.24
C GLU A 8 18.58 63.24 -29.34
N ALA A 9 18.61 62.61 -30.52
CA ALA A 9 18.18 61.22 -30.69
C ALA A 9 19.07 60.25 -29.90
N LEU A 10 20.38 60.54 -29.78
CA LEU A 10 21.29 59.73 -28.98
C LEU A 10 21.01 59.91 -27.48
N LYS A 11 20.80 61.15 -27.01
CA LYS A 11 20.40 61.44 -25.63
C LYS A 11 19.07 60.78 -25.25
N ASP A 12 18.08 60.83 -26.14
CA ASP A 12 16.78 60.17 -25.94
C ASP A 12 16.96 58.66 -25.83
N ARG A 13 17.79 58.06 -26.68
CA ARG A 13 18.09 56.62 -26.64
C ARG A 13 18.86 56.21 -25.37
N VAL A 14 19.81 57.03 -24.90
CA VAL A 14 20.54 56.80 -23.65
C VAL A 14 19.62 56.95 -22.45
N SER A 15 18.78 57.99 -22.43
CA SER A 15 17.81 58.20 -21.35
C SER A 15 16.77 57.07 -21.27
N ARG A 16 16.31 56.57 -22.43
CA ARG A 16 15.41 55.41 -22.50
C ARG A 16 16.06 54.11 -22.05
N LEU A 17 17.38 53.96 -22.26
CA LEU A 17 18.13 52.80 -21.80
C LEU A 17 18.42 52.88 -20.28
N GLU A 18 18.71 54.07 -19.77
CA GLU A 18 18.84 54.33 -18.33
C GLU A 18 17.53 54.03 -17.59
N ASN A 19 16.37 54.31 -18.18
CA ASN A 19 15.06 53.89 -17.64
C ASN A 19 14.79 52.37 -17.73
N PHE A 20 15.55 51.63 -18.55
CA PHE A 20 15.44 50.17 -18.68
C PHE A 20 16.42 49.44 -17.76
N VAL A 21 17.54 50.08 -17.41
CA VAL A 21 18.64 49.53 -16.60
C VAL A 21 18.56 50.03 -15.15
N GLY A 22 17.98 51.21 -14.92
CA GLY A 22 17.82 51.85 -13.63
C GLY A 22 16.44 51.61 -13.03
N VAL A 23 16.43 50.76 -12.01
CA VAL A 23 15.36 50.62 -11.00
C VAL A 23 14.11 49.86 -11.48
N PRO A 24 13.82 48.67 -10.93
CA PRO A 24 12.47 48.14 -10.98
C PRO A 24 11.58 49.11 -10.19
N GLU A 25 10.85 49.98 -10.88
CA GLU A 25 9.75 50.73 -10.30
C GLU A 25 8.63 49.75 -9.96
N GLY A 26 8.65 49.25 -8.73
CA GLY A 26 7.61 48.41 -8.18
C GLY A 26 7.75 48.32 -6.66
N ASP A 27 6.93 49.09 -5.96
CA ASP A 27 6.72 49.12 -4.50
C ASP A 27 6.10 47.80 -3.97
N GLY A 28 6.60 46.66 -4.46
CA GLY A 28 6.04 45.32 -4.22
C GLY A 28 6.73 44.19 -4.99
N VAL A 29 7.74 44.47 -5.83
CA VAL A 29 8.48 43.41 -6.55
C VAL A 29 9.69 43.02 -5.73
N VAL A 30 9.56 41.92 -4.99
CA VAL A 30 10.66 41.25 -4.29
C VAL A 30 11.80 40.98 -5.28
N ALA A 31 13.04 41.28 -4.88
CA ALA A 31 14.21 41.06 -5.72
C ALA A 31 14.27 39.60 -6.21
N LEU A 32 14.60 39.39 -7.49
CA LEU A 32 14.67 38.06 -8.10
C LEU A 32 15.52 37.06 -7.29
N SER A 33 16.57 37.55 -6.62
CA SER A 33 17.40 36.74 -5.72
C SER A 33 16.60 36.18 -4.53
N VAL A 34 15.80 37.02 -3.87
CA VAL A 34 14.94 36.63 -2.74
C VAL A 34 13.84 35.67 -3.20
N GLN A 35 13.27 35.90 -4.39
CA GLN A 35 12.29 34.97 -4.96
C GLN A 35 12.91 33.59 -5.28
N THR A 36 14.13 33.58 -5.80
CA THR A 36 14.86 32.34 -6.11
C THR A 36 15.23 31.57 -4.84
N GLU A 37 15.63 32.27 -3.78
CA GLU A 37 15.91 31.67 -2.47
C GLU A 37 14.64 31.06 -1.86
N GLN A 38 13.52 31.79 -1.90
CA GLN A 38 12.23 31.30 -1.42
C GLN A 38 11.77 30.05 -2.18
N HIS A 39 11.85 30.05 -3.51
CA HIS A 39 11.50 28.85 -4.29
C HIS A 39 12.44 27.67 -4.02
N THR A 40 13.71 27.93 -3.68
CA THR A 40 14.63 26.86 -3.28
C THR A 40 14.18 26.21 -1.97
N ILE A 41 13.73 27.02 -0.99
CA ILE A 41 13.19 26.52 0.27
C ILE A 41 11.91 25.71 0.03
N GLU A 42 10.99 26.23 -0.77
CA GLU A 42 9.73 25.54 -1.13
C GLU A 42 10.00 24.19 -1.81
N LEU A 43 11.00 24.11 -2.69
CA LEU A 43 11.41 22.85 -3.33
C LEU A 43 12.01 21.86 -2.33
N VAL A 44 12.78 22.33 -1.34
CA VAL A 44 13.32 21.48 -0.27
C VAL A 44 12.19 20.94 0.60
N ASP A 45 11.21 21.76 0.96
CA ASP A 45 10.05 21.35 1.75
C ASP A 45 9.18 20.34 1.00
N LEU A 46 8.90 20.59 -0.28
CA LEU A 46 8.16 19.66 -1.14
C LEU A 46 8.87 18.32 -1.27
N ARG A 47 10.20 18.34 -1.44
CA ARG A 47 11.00 17.12 -1.47
C ARG A 47 10.87 16.33 -0.18
N LYS A 48 10.93 17.01 0.98
CA LYS A 48 10.78 16.36 2.28
C LYS A 48 9.40 15.72 2.44
N ILE A 49 8.33 16.44 2.07
CA ILE A 49 6.95 15.91 2.10
C ILE A 49 6.85 14.65 1.23
N LEU A 50 7.45 14.67 0.04
CA LEU A 50 7.45 13.50 -0.85
C LEU A 50 8.24 12.33 -0.25
N ASP A 51 9.42 12.57 0.31
CA ASP A 51 10.25 11.54 0.94
C ASP A 51 9.55 10.90 2.15
N ASP A 52 8.90 11.71 2.98
CA ASP A 52 8.11 11.24 4.13
C ASP A 52 6.91 10.40 3.66
N PHE A 53 6.18 10.87 2.64
CA PHE A 53 5.06 10.13 2.05
C PHE A 53 5.50 8.79 1.46
N MET A 54 6.62 8.77 0.73
CA MET A 54 7.18 7.54 0.14
C MET A 54 7.62 6.56 1.24
N THR A 55 8.23 7.05 2.32
CA THR A 55 8.65 6.24 3.46
C THR A 55 7.46 5.63 4.18
N GLU A 56 6.44 6.44 4.49
CA GLU A 56 5.20 5.97 5.13
C GLU A 56 4.47 4.95 4.24
N THR A 57 4.33 5.24 2.95
CA THR A 57 3.67 4.36 1.99
C THR A 57 4.41 3.04 1.86
N SER A 58 5.74 3.06 1.80
CA SER A 58 6.56 1.84 1.75
C SER A 58 6.36 0.99 2.99
N ALA A 59 6.37 1.58 4.19
CA ALA A 59 6.12 0.87 5.44
C ALA A 59 4.71 0.26 5.47
N ARG A 60 3.68 0.99 5.03
CA ARG A 60 2.31 0.47 4.91
C ARG A 60 2.22 -0.72 3.95
N ILE A 61 2.89 -0.64 2.79
CA ILE A 61 2.94 -1.75 1.82
C ILE A 61 3.62 -2.98 2.43
N THR A 62 4.74 -2.79 3.13
CA THR A 62 5.44 -3.88 3.82
C THR A 62 4.52 -4.59 4.83
N ASN A 63 3.82 -3.83 5.68
CA ASN A 63 2.90 -4.41 6.65
C ASN A 63 1.77 -5.20 5.96
N ILE A 64 1.20 -4.69 4.87
CA ILE A 64 0.18 -5.40 4.09
C ILE A 64 0.74 -6.69 3.50
N MET A 65 1.98 -6.68 3.00
CA MET A 65 2.63 -7.90 2.49
C MET A 65 2.83 -8.94 3.60
N GLU A 66 3.23 -8.53 4.80
CA GLU A 66 3.35 -9.43 5.95
C GLU A 66 2.01 -10.07 6.33
N ASP A 67 0.93 -9.27 6.37
CA ASP A 67 -0.42 -9.76 6.60
C ASP A 67 -0.88 -10.75 5.53
N VAL A 68 -0.58 -10.47 4.25
CA VAL A 68 -0.89 -11.37 3.13
C VAL A 68 -0.12 -12.68 3.24
N VAL A 69 1.17 -12.64 3.61
CA VAL A 69 1.97 -13.85 3.85
C VAL A 69 1.40 -14.68 5.00
N SER A 70 1.01 -14.03 6.10
CA SER A 70 0.35 -14.70 7.23
C SER A 70 -0.96 -15.37 6.81
N LEU A 71 -1.79 -14.68 6.01
CA LEU A 71 -3.03 -15.23 5.47
C LEU A 71 -2.77 -16.44 4.57
N ILE A 72 -1.73 -16.40 3.73
CA ILE A 72 -1.34 -17.52 2.87
C ILE A 72 -1.05 -18.77 3.72
N GLU A 73 -0.32 -18.63 4.83
CA GLU A 73 -0.01 -19.77 5.71
C GLU A 73 -1.28 -20.35 6.35
N VAL A 74 -2.22 -19.51 6.80
CA VAL A 74 -3.52 -19.97 7.32
C VAL A 74 -4.31 -20.73 6.24
N VAL A 75 -4.36 -20.21 5.01
CA VAL A 75 -5.05 -20.86 3.90
C VAL A 75 -4.39 -22.20 3.54
N LYS A 76 -3.06 -22.28 3.53
CA LYS A 76 -2.34 -23.55 3.32
C LYS A 76 -2.72 -24.60 4.36
N ILE A 77 -2.76 -24.23 5.64
CA ILE A 77 -3.18 -25.14 6.72
C ILE A 77 -4.61 -25.62 6.49
N ASN A 78 -5.53 -24.69 6.19
CA ASN A 78 -6.93 -25.03 5.94
C ASN A 78 -7.10 -25.98 4.73
N LEU A 79 -6.36 -25.74 3.65
CA LEU A 79 -6.36 -26.62 2.49
C LEU A 79 -5.82 -28.01 2.82
N LYS A 80 -4.78 -28.10 3.66
CA LYS A 80 -4.24 -29.38 4.10
C LYS A 80 -5.23 -30.16 4.96
N CYS A 81 -5.88 -29.51 5.92
CA CYS A 81 -6.94 -30.13 6.72
C CYS A 81 -8.08 -30.63 5.84
N LEU A 82 -8.48 -29.85 4.82
CA LEU A 82 -9.52 -30.25 3.87
C LEU A 82 -9.10 -31.47 3.04
N GLU A 83 -7.85 -31.51 2.57
CA GLU A 83 -7.30 -32.66 1.85
C GLU A 83 -7.35 -33.94 2.71
N ASP A 84 -6.95 -33.83 3.98
CA ASP A 84 -6.98 -34.94 4.92
C ASP A 84 -8.41 -35.42 5.21
N ASP A 85 -9.37 -34.49 5.40
CA ASP A 85 -10.79 -34.80 5.58
C ASP A 85 -11.36 -35.55 4.36
N VAL A 86 -11.04 -35.10 3.13
CA VAL A 86 -11.46 -35.76 1.90
C VAL A 86 -10.86 -37.16 1.78
N ALA A 87 -9.58 -37.32 2.13
CA ALA A 87 -8.93 -38.63 2.14
C ALA A 87 -9.59 -39.60 3.13
N LEU A 88 -9.99 -39.11 4.32
CA LEU A 88 -10.74 -39.90 5.30
C LEU A 88 -12.11 -40.34 4.76
N VAL A 89 -12.86 -39.41 4.16
CA VAL A 89 -14.16 -39.75 3.55
C VAL A 89 -13.99 -40.79 2.44
N LYS A 90 -13.00 -40.61 1.57
CA LYS A 90 -12.70 -41.56 0.47
C LYS A 90 -12.36 -42.96 0.98
N LYS A 91 -11.61 -43.10 2.08
CA LYS A 91 -11.33 -44.39 2.72
C LYS A 91 -12.57 -45.03 3.32
N SER A 92 -13.49 -44.22 3.84
CA SER A 92 -14.75 -44.70 4.43
C SER A 92 -15.82 -45.08 3.40
N LEU A 93 -15.65 -44.67 2.14
CA LEU A 93 -16.47 -45.11 1.01
C LEU A 93 -16.00 -46.49 0.55
N PRO A 94 -16.81 -47.56 0.70
CA PRO A 94 -16.40 -48.89 0.26
C PRO A 94 -16.21 -48.91 -1.26
N ALA A 95 -15.05 -49.39 -1.71
CA ALA A 95 -14.86 -49.78 -3.09
C ALA A 95 -15.81 -50.96 -3.37
N HIS A 96 -16.72 -50.77 -4.32
CA HIS A 96 -17.67 -51.76 -4.84
C HIS A 96 -18.97 -51.93 -4.01
N SER A 97 -20.02 -51.28 -4.49
CA SER A 97 -21.43 -51.63 -4.26
C SER A 97 -21.71 -53.00 -4.88
N GLY A 98 -21.28 -54.07 -4.20
CA GLY A 98 -21.38 -55.44 -4.72
C GLY A 98 -21.59 -56.50 -3.63
N ALA A 99 -22.29 -56.16 -2.54
CA ALA A 99 -22.90 -57.16 -1.66
C ALA A 99 -23.99 -56.50 -0.83
N ILE A 100 -25.23 -56.86 -1.17
CA ILE A 100 -26.45 -56.54 -0.45
C ILE A 100 -26.37 -57.19 0.95
N GLY A 101 -26.58 -56.36 1.97
CA GLY A 101 -26.55 -56.68 3.39
C GLY A 101 -26.69 -55.38 4.16
N GLU A 102 -27.93 -54.98 4.41
CA GLU A 102 -28.35 -53.70 4.93
C GLU A 102 -28.02 -53.47 6.42
N MET A 103 -28.15 -52.19 6.79
CA MET A 103 -28.13 -51.56 8.12
C MET A 103 -26.77 -51.12 8.70
N ARG A 104 -26.72 -49.79 8.96
CA ARG A 104 -25.67 -48.94 9.58
C ARG A 104 -24.68 -48.18 8.68
N LYS A 105 -24.89 -48.13 7.36
CA LYS A 105 -24.04 -47.31 6.45
C LYS A 105 -24.24 -45.77 6.55
N PRO A 106 -25.47 -45.21 6.59
CA PRO A 106 -25.64 -43.75 6.66
C PRO A 106 -25.30 -43.16 8.03
N HIS A 107 -25.52 -43.91 9.11
CA HIS A 107 -25.19 -43.46 10.47
C HIS A 107 -23.68 -43.31 10.71
N ALA A 108 -22.85 -44.20 10.15
CA ALA A 108 -21.40 -44.13 10.29
C ALA A 108 -20.81 -42.91 9.55
N LEU A 109 -21.30 -42.62 8.34
CA LEU A 109 -20.91 -41.42 7.60
C LEU A 109 -21.40 -40.13 8.27
N ALA A 110 -22.61 -40.12 8.82
CA ALA A 110 -23.13 -38.98 9.58
C ALA A 110 -22.32 -38.74 10.87
N LEU A 111 -21.92 -39.81 11.57
CA LEU A 111 -21.00 -39.73 12.72
C LEU A 111 -19.62 -39.21 12.31
N LEU A 112 -19.07 -39.67 11.19
CA LEU A 112 -17.79 -39.16 10.68
C LEU A 112 -17.88 -37.67 10.32
N PHE A 113 -18.94 -37.23 9.65
CA PHE A 113 -19.17 -35.82 9.32
C PHE A 113 -19.29 -34.94 10.57
N THR A 114 -20.00 -35.41 11.60
CA THR A 114 -20.13 -34.68 12.86
C THR A 114 -18.81 -34.61 13.63
N MET A 115 -18.00 -35.67 13.62
CA MET A 115 -16.66 -35.68 14.21
C MET A 115 -15.70 -34.74 13.47
N ILE A 116 -15.71 -34.75 12.13
CA ILE A 116 -14.91 -33.83 11.30
C ILE A 116 -15.32 -32.38 11.57
N LYS A 117 -16.63 -32.09 11.62
CA LYS A 117 -17.14 -30.75 11.93
C LYS A 117 -16.70 -30.27 13.32
N ALA A 118 -16.85 -31.12 14.34
CA ALA A 118 -16.46 -30.79 15.71
C ALA A 118 -14.95 -30.55 15.84
N ARG A 119 -14.12 -31.34 15.12
CA ARG A 119 -12.67 -31.14 15.04
C ARG A 119 -12.32 -29.78 14.43
N ARG A 120 -12.93 -29.44 13.29
CA ARG A 120 -12.69 -28.16 12.59
C ARG A 120 -13.10 -26.95 13.43
N GLU A 121 -14.23 -27.02 14.13
CA GLU A 121 -14.66 -25.95 15.04
C GLU A 121 -13.69 -25.73 16.20
N LYS A 122 -13.05 -26.80 16.70
CA LYS A 122 -12.03 -26.70 17.75
C LYS A 122 -10.74 -26.08 17.20
N GLU A 123 -10.23 -26.59 16.07
CA GLU A 123 -9.01 -26.08 15.44
C GLU A 123 -9.14 -24.61 15.03
N HIS A 124 -10.30 -24.18 14.51
CA HIS A 124 -10.56 -22.79 14.16
C HIS A 124 -10.59 -21.86 15.39
N ARG A 125 -11.17 -22.31 16.51
CA ARG A 125 -11.13 -21.55 17.78
C ARG A 125 -9.72 -21.41 18.31
N ASP A 126 -8.91 -22.48 18.24
CA ASP A 126 -7.54 -22.46 18.72
C ASP A 126 -6.65 -21.58 17.84
N ALA A 127 -6.83 -21.62 16.51
CA ALA A 127 -6.13 -20.75 15.57
C ALA A 127 -6.45 -19.26 15.79
N LEU A 128 -7.72 -18.91 15.97
CA LEU A 128 -8.12 -17.53 16.30
C LEU A 128 -7.55 -17.08 17.66
N CYS A 129 -7.56 -17.95 18.66
CA CYS A 129 -7.01 -17.62 19.97
C CYS A 129 -5.50 -17.36 19.91
N ASN A 130 -4.76 -18.13 19.10
CA ASN A 130 -3.33 -17.94 18.89
C ASN A 130 -3.03 -16.69 18.05
N ALA A 131 -3.81 -16.42 17.00
CA ALA A 131 -3.66 -15.21 16.19
C ALA A 131 -3.91 -13.93 17.01
N VAL A 132 -4.92 -13.94 17.89
CA VAL A 132 -5.19 -12.82 18.81
C VAL A 132 -4.04 -12.62 19.78
N LYS A 133 -3.49 -13.70 20.36
CA LYS A 133 -2.34 -13.61 21.27
C LYS A 133 -1.10 -13.06 20.58
N ASP A 134 -0.79 -13.53 19.38
CA ASP A 134 0.37 -13.09 18.59
C ASP A 134 0.23 -11.62 18.18
N TRP A 135 -0.98 -11.18 17.81
CA TRP A 135 -1.28 -9.78 17.51
C TRP A 135 -1.12 -8.87 18.74
N THR A 136 -1.58 -9.31 19.91
CA THR A 136 -1.40 -8.55 21.17
C THR A 136 0.03 -8.51 21.67
N ALA A 137 0.88 -9.49 21.30
CA ALA A 137 2.27 -9.56 21.72
C ALA A 137 3.21 -8.71 20.85
N LYS A 138 2.80 -8.39 19.62
CA LYS A 138 3.54 -7.57 18.64
C LYS A 138 3.24 -6.07 18.74
N ARG A 139 2.45 -5.64 19.73
CA ARG A 139 2.05 -4.24 19.96
C ARG A 139 2.61 -3.74 21.29
#